data_AF-A0A5B9EQM6-F1
#
_entry.id   AF-A0A5B9EQM6-F1
#
_cell.length_a   1.000
_cell.length_b   1.000
_cell.length_c   1.000
_cell.angle_alpha   90.00
_cell.angle_beta   90.00
_cell.angle_gamma   90.00
#
_symmetry.space_group_name_H-M   'P 1'
#
loop_
_entity.id
_entity.type
_entity.pdbx_description
1 polymer ?
#
loop_
_entity_poly.entity_id
_entity_poly.type
_entity_poly.pdbx_seq_one_letter_code
_entity_poly.pdbx_strand_id
1 'polypeptide(L)'
;MIKQGILLAAFITLAACANPLRDVDRLSDVAVADGPAAAVSESPQDAAQAARAPGLFGRLMGRGASPEDTAVAAAVESAQAASEPVDTAEVAVAAAEVPQQSAGRGLFGGLFGGRGGATEVAAVTGPDAQLLAPGEVVDFGAIARSCDTPTRSLGTEIARTSGFRLYDTIPNSTAPRPHYITGFADNCPRQFTAAVAVFSDAGTHEAVRYQESNAQIAYSDVDNAYEAIKARVCRVPHGQPCGSRLGQLGQDTLFLTVYERFGGNTSWSDILIYDGQVVAMDRKEG
;
A
#
# COMPACT_ATOMS: atom_id res chain seq x y z
N MET A 1 70.23 -3.23 -8.60
CA MET A 1 68.95 -2.56 -8.26
C MET A 1 68.19 -1.96 -9.45
N ILE A 2 68.68 -2.05 -10.70
CA ILE A 2 67.99 -1.45 -11.87
C ILE A 2 67.19 -2.48 -12.70
N LYS A 3 67.44 -3.79 -12.55
CA LYS A 3 66.79 -4.84 -13.36
C LYS A 3 65.42 -5.31 -12.85
N GLN A 4 65.04 -5.02 -11.60
CA GLN A 4 63.73 -5.43 -11.04
C GLN A 4 62.60 -4.42 -11.31
N GLY A 5 62.91 -3.17 -11.70
CA GLY A 5 61.89 -2.15 -11.99
C GLY A 5 61.22 -2.30 -13.36
N ILE A 6 61.88 -2.94 -14.32
CA ILE A 6 61.38 -3.06 -15.70
C ILE A 6 60.33 -4.18 -15.83
N LEU A 7 60.38 -5.19 -14.96
CA LEU A 7 59.44 -6.33 -14.99
C LEU A 7 58.07 -6.01 -14.40
N LEU A 8 57.96 -5.00 -13.52
CA LEU A 8 56.68 -4.61 -12.91
C LEU A 8 55.89 -3.63 -13.77
N ALA A 9 56.57 -2.82 -14.60
CA ALA A 9 55.92 -1.88 -15.52
C ALA A 9 55.25 -2.55 -16.73
N ALA A 10 55.69 -3.76 -17.11
CA ALA A 10 55.14 -4.50 -18.24
C ALA A 10 53.80 -5.22 -17.93
N PHE A 11 53.44 -5.41 -16.66
CA PHE A 11 52.19 -6.08 -16.28
C PHE A 11 51.01 -5.12 -16.06
N ILE A 12 51.24 -3.81 -15.91
CA ILE A 12 50.19 -2.82 -15.68
C ILE A 12 49.56 -2.33 -16.99
N THR A 13 50.24 -2.47 -18.13
CA THR A 13 49.75 -1.99 -19.44
C THR A 13 48.80 -2.94 -20.16
N LEU A 14 48.60 -4.18 -19.68
CA LEU A 14 47.71 -5.17 -20.29
C LEU A 14 46.28 -5.22 -19.73
N ALA A 15 45.97 -4.50 -18.64
CA ALA A 15 44.64 -4.50 -18.03
C ALA A 15 43.68 -3.42 -18.59
N ALA A 16 44.13 -2.58 -19.53
CA ALA A 16 43.36 -1.41 -19.98
C ALA A 16 42.41 -1.67 -21.18
N CYS A 17 42.30 -2.90 -21.70
CA CYS A 17 41.56 -3.17 -22.93
C CYS A 17 40.29 -4.03 -22.78
N ALA A 18 39.89 -4.42 -21.56
CA ALA A 18 38.63 -5.11 -21.34
C ALA A 18 37.62 -4.13 -20.70
N ASN A 19 36.92 -3.35 -21.52
CA ASN A 19 35.74 -2.60 -21.08
C ASN A 19 34.49 -3.41 -21.43
N PRO A 20 33.97 -4.27 -20.52
CA PRO A 20 32.86 -5.18 -20.79
C PRO A 20 31.50 -4.48 -21.00
N LEU A 21 31.46 -3.16 -20.92
CA LEU A 21 30.26 -2.33 -21.13
C LEU A 21 30.34 -1.47 -22.40
N ARG A 22 31.29 -1.77 -23.30
CA ARG A 22 31.45 -1.00 -24.54
C ARG A 22 30.33 -1.25 -25.55
N ASP A 23 29.65 -2.39 -25.44
CA ASP A 23 28.54 -2.80 -26.30
C ASP A 23 27.16 -2.62 -25.63
N VAL A 24 27.10 -1.89 -24.52
CA VAL A 24 25.83 -1.56 -23.85
C VAL A 24 25.45 -0.13 -24.25
N ASP A 25 24.33 0.00 -24.96
CA ASP A 25 23.77 1.29 -25.35
C ASP A 25 23.58 2.17 -24.12
N ARG A 26 24.11 3.40 -24.17
CA ARG A 26 23.94 4.35 -23.08
C ARG A 26 22.57 5.00 -23.21
N LEU A 27 21.97 5.29 -22.06
CA LEU A 27 20.69 6.02 -22.00
C LEU A 27 20.76 7.41 -22.66
N SER A 28 21.95 7.98 -22.83
CA SER A 28 22.20 9.22 -23.57
C SER A 28 22.12 9.08 -25.09
N ASP A 29 22.25 7.85 -25.61
CA ASP A 29 22.37 7.56 -27.03
C ASP A 29 21.03 7.09 -27.63
N VAL A 30 20.03 6.88 -26.76
CA VAL A 30 18.63 6.62 -27.13
C VAL A 30 17.90 7.95 -27.20
N ALA A 31 17.57 8.39 -28.41
CA ALA A 31 16.67 9.52 -28.61
C ALA A 31 15.27 9.13 -28.08
N VAL A 32 14.89 9.66 -26.91
CA VAL A 32 13.51 9.61 -26.44
C VAL A 32 12.70 10.49 -27.38
N ALA A 33 11.83 9.86 -28.19
CA ALA A 33 10.89 10.59 -29.01
C ALA A 33 9.81 11.20 -28.12
N ASP A 34 9.73 12.52 -28.06
CA ASP A 34 8.57 13.23 -27.49
C ASP A 34 7.39 13.07 -28.46
N GLY A 35 6.59 12.03 -28.25
CA GLY A 35 5.36 11.73 -28.98
C GLY A 35 4.41 10.88 -28.14
N PRO A 36 3.09 10.94 -28.35
CA PRO A 36 2.12 10.35 -27.43
C PRO A 36 2.21 8.82 -27.41
N ALA A 37 1.95 8.27 -26.22
CA ALA A 37 2.04 6.86 -25.83
C ALA A 37 1.97 5.84 -26.98
N ALA A 38 3.11 5.15 -27.19
CA ALA A 38 3.20 4.02 -28.10
C ALA A 38 2.32 2.87 -27.58
N ALA A 39 1.37 2.43 -28.43
CA ALA A 39 0.72 1.15 -28.28
C ALA A 39 1.76 0.03 -28.40
N VAL A 40 1.72 -0.92 -27.46
CA VAL A 40 2.58 -2.11 -27.46
C VAL A 40 2.16 -2.99 -28.63
N SER A 41 3.01 -3.10 -29.64
CA SER A 41 2.87 -4.08 -30.72
C SER A 41 3.38 -5.44 -30.23
N GLU A 42 2.51 -6.46 -30.36
CA GLU A 42 2.79 -7.87 -30.03
C GLU A 42 4.06 -8.38 -30.72
N SER A 43 4.84 -9.17 -29.98
CA SER A 43 6.05 -9.80 -30.51
C SER A 43 5.69 -10.94 -31.49
N PRO A 44 6.50 -11.24 -32.51
CA PRO A 44 6.20 -12.28 -33.51
C PRO A 44 6.10 -13.71 -32.97
N GLN A 45 6.38 -13.92 -31.67
CA GLN A 45 6.44 -15.23 -31.04
C GLN A 45 5.05 -15.75 -30.61
N ASP A 46 4.07 -14.87 -30.39
CA ASP A 46 2.71 -15.27 -30.01
C ASP A 46 1.88 -15.77 -31.22
N ALA A 47 2.16 -15.25 -32.42
CA ALA A 47 1.51 -15.70 -33.66
C ALA A 47 1.87 -17.15 -34.05
N ALA A 48 3.02 -17.66 -33.62
CA ALA A 48 3.46 -19.03 -33.92
C ALA A 48 2.79 -20.09 -33.02
N GLN A 49 2.30 -19.69 -31.84
CA GLN A 49 1.63 -20.60 -30.90
C GLN A 49 0.16 -20.86 -31.29
N ALA A 50 -0.49 -19.89 -31.94
CA ALA A 50 -1.89 -19.96 -32.39
C ALA A 50 -2.11 -20.85 -33.64
N ALA A 51 -1.04 -21.23 -34.35
CA ALA A 51 -1.11 -22.00 -35.60
C ALA A 51 -1.01 -23.54 -35.40
N ARG A 52 -0.96 -24.05 -34.16
CA ARG A 52 -0.98 -25.50 -33.92
C ARG A 52 -2.42 -26.01 -34.01
N ALA A 53 -2.72 -26.71 -35.10
CA ALA A 53 -4.00 -27.36 -35.33
C ALA A 53 -4.37 -28.30 -34.17
N PRO A 54 -5.60 -28.25 -33.63
CA PRO A 54 -6.03 -29.14 -32.57
C PRO A 54 -6.09 -30.58 -33.10
N GLY A 55 -5.40 -31.49 -32.41
CA GLY A 55 -5.38 -32.91 -32.75
C GLY A 55 -6.75 -33.57 -32.68
N LEU A 56 -6.86 -34.75 -33.30
CA LEU A 56 -8.09 -35.53 -33.48
C LEU A 56 -8.89 -35.78 -32.18
N PHE A 57 -8.25 -35.72 -31.01
CA PHE A 57 -8.88 -35.92 -29.70
C PHE A 57 -9.56 -34.66 -29.11
N GLY A 58 -9.21 -33.45 -29.56
CA GLY A 58 -9.84 -32.20 -29.09
C GLY A 58 -11.26 -31.99 -29.63
N ARG A 59 -11.60 -32.64 -30.75
CA ARG A 59 -12.93 -32.58 -31.36
C ARG A 59 -13.94 -33.57 -30.77
N LEU A 60 -13.51 -34.52 -29.93
CA LEU A 60 -14.40 -35.53 -29.35
C LEU A 60 -14.86 -35.22 -27.91
N MET A 61 -14.21 -34.26 -27.22
CA MET A 61 -14.61 -33.84 -25.85
C MET A 61 -15.14 -32.41 -25.75
N GLY A 62 -15.21 -31.65 -26.84
CA GLY A 62 -15.71 -30.28 -26.86
C GLY A 62 -17.12 -30.15 -27.44
N ARG A 63 -18.13 -30.67 -26.74
CA ARG A 63 -19.55 -30.42 -27.08
C ARG A 63 -20.28 -29.82 -25.88
N GLY A 64 -20.55 -28.52 -25.97
CA GLY A 64 -21.40 -27.79 -25.04
C GLY A 64 -21.20 -26.28 -25.11
N ALA A 65 -21.55 -25.65 -26.24
CA ALA A 65 -21.79 -24.21 -26.26
C ALA A 65 -23.17 -23.97 -25.62
N SER A 66 -23.21 -23.21 -24.51
CA SER A 66 -24.45 -22.70 -23.92
C SER A 66 -24.61 -21.21 -24.25
N PRO A 67 -25.84 -20.72 -24.49
CA PRO A 67 -26.09 -19.39 -25.05
C PRO A 67 -26.45 -18.39 -23.94
N GLU A 68 -25.52 -17.50 -23.56
CA GLU A 68 -25.81 -16.41 -22.61
C GLU A 68 -25.37 -15.01 -23.09
N ASP A 69 -24.95 -14.88 -24.35
CA ASP A 69 -24.51 -13.59 -24.92
C ASP A 69 -25.61 -12.74 -25.58
N THR A 70 -26.89 -13.08 -25.39
CA THR A 70 -28.02 -12.35 -26.03
C THR A 70 -28.98 -11.66 -25.06
N ALA A 71 -28.62 -11.50 -23.78
CA ALA A 71 -29.53 -10.93 -22.77
C ALA A 71 -29.11 -9.60 -22.13
N VAL A 72 -27.95 -9.01 -22.46
CA VAL A 72 -27.47 -7.77 -21.80
C VAL A 72 -27.64 -6.51 -22.66
N ALA A 73 -28.09 -6.63 -23.91
CA ALA A 73 -28.31 -5.49 -24.81
C ALA A 73 -29.70 -4.84 -24.70
N ALA A 74 -30.60 -5.36 -23.84
CA ALA A 74 -31.98 -4.89 -23.72
C ALA A 74 -32.32 -4.15 -22.40
N ALA A 75 -31.34 -3.89 -21.54
CA ALA A 75 -31.56 -3.28 -20.22
C ALA A 75 -31.09 -1.82 -20.10
N VAL A 76 -30.57 -1.22 -21.17
CA VAL A 76 -29.99 0.15 -21.13
C VAL A 76 -30.92 1.25 -21.65
N GLU A 77 -32.17 0.92 -21.99
CA GLU A 77 -33.14 1.86 -22.55
C GLU A 77 -34.41 1.99 -21.69
N SER A 78 -34.26 2.10 -20.36
CA SER A 78 -35.39 2.31 -19.44
C SER A 78 -35.02 3.06 -18.15
N ALA A 79 -34.04 3.97 -18.18
CA ALA A 79 -33.67 4.75 -16.99
C ALA A 79 -33.43 6.26 -17.24
N GLN A 80 -34.03 6.83 -18.28
CA GLN A 80 -33.99 8.27 -18.55
C GLN A 80 -35.40 8.82 -18.78
N ALA A 81 -36.15 8.93 -17.68
CA ALA A 81 -37.29 9.84 -17.56
C ALA A 81 -37.75 9.92 -16.10
N ALA A 82 -37.22 10.88 -15.33
CA ALA A 82 -37.92 11.59 -14.25
C ALA A 82 -36.92 12.47 -13.48
N SER A 83 -36.87 13.74 -13.83
CA SER A 83 -36.28 14.80 -13.01
C SER A 83 -37.33 15.89 -12.83
N GLU A 84 -37.29 16.51 -11.64
CA GLU A 84 -37.96 17.74 -11.13
C GLU A 84 -38.95 17.50 -9.96
N PRO A 85 -39.09 18.46 -9.02
CA PRO A 85 -38.02 19.17 -8.31
C PRO A 85 -38.25 19.23 -6.78
N VAL A 86 -37.27 19.85 -6.12
CA VAL A 86 -37.05 20.10 -4.70
C VAL A 86 -38.16 20.96 -4.07
N ASP A 87 -38.63 20.57 -2.88
CA ASP A 87 -39.35 21.45 -1.97
C ASP A 87 -38.55 21.65 -0.67
N THR A 88 -38.41 22.92 -0.33
CA THR A 88 -37.71 23.50 0.81
C THR A 88 -38.54 23.36 2.09
N ALA A 89 -37.98 22.72 3.12
CA ALA A 89 -38.47 22.86 4.48
C ALA A 89 -37.30 22.92 5.48
N GLU A 90 -37.02 24.15 5.87
CA GLU A 90 -36.23 24.59 7.01
C GLU A 90 -36.95 24.21 8.32
N VAL A 91 -36.33 23.42 9.21
CA VAL A 91 -36.68 23.39 10.64
C VAL A 91 -35.47 23.09 11.53
N ALA A 92 -35.03 24.16 12.19
CA ALA A 92 -34.60 24.29 13.58
C ALA A 92 -33.53 23.35 14.20
N VAL A 93 -32.43 24.01 14.54
CA VAL A 93 -31.48 23.67 15.59
C VAL A 93 -32.20 23.56 16.94
N ALA A 94 -32.11 22.39 17.58
CA ALA A 94 -32.44 22.21 18.99
C ALA A 94 -31.21 21.67 19.72
N ALA A 95 -30.49 22.59 20.37
CA ALA A 95 -29.49 22.27 21.36
C ALA A 95 -30.18 21.60 22.58
N ALA A 96 -29.85 20.35 22.85
CA ALA A 96 -30.24 19.66 24.08
C ALA A 96 -29.04 19.63 25.04
N GLU A 97 -29.29 20.14 26.23
CA GLU A 97 -28.35 20.33 27.33
C GLU A 97 -27.61 19.06 27.76
N VAL A 98 -26.32 19.25 28.06
CA VAL A 98 -25.44 18.29 28.73
C VAL A 98 -25.82 18.20 30.21
N PRO A 99 -26.19 17.03 30.76
CA PRO A 99 -26.27 16.86 32.20
C PRO A 99 -24.85 16.74 32.77
N GLN A 100 -24.34 17.81 33.36
CA GLN A 100 -23.16 17.75 34.24
C GLN A 100 -23.55 17.01 35.52
N GLN A 101 -23.20 15.73 35.62
CA GLN A 101 -23.17 15.03 36.91
C GLN A 101 -21.75 15.04 37.46
N SER A 102 -21.47 16.04 38.29
CA SER A 102 -20.33 16.07 39.20
C SER A 102 -20.61 15.17 40.39
N ALA A 103 -20.31 13.87 40.26
CA ALA A 103 -20.23 12.98 41.42
C ALA A 103 -18.79 13.03 41.98
N GLY A 104 -18.61 13.82 43.04
CA GLY A 104 -17.36 13.91 43.78
C GLY A 104 -16.92 12.54 44.31
N ARG A 105 -15.77 12.07 43.84
CA ARG A 105 -15.13 10.86 44.36
C ARG A 105 -14.19 11.26 45.50
N GLY A 106 -14.65 11.08 46.74
CA GLY A 106 -13.87 11.29 47.95
C GLY A 106 -12.65 10.35 48.04
N LEU A 107 -11.58 10.85 48.66
CA LEU A 107 -10.25 10.24 48.76
C LEU A 107 -10.13 9.08 49.77
N PHE A 108 -11.22 8.53 50.31
CA PHE A 108 -11.17 7.55 51.42
C PHE A 108 -12.12 6.34 51.26
N GLY A 109 -12.26 5.81 50.05
CA GLY A 109 -13.21 4.71 49.75
C GLY A 109 -12.62 3.34 49.43
N GLY A 110 -11.33 3.09 49.69
CA GLY A 110 -10.66 1.85 49.28
C GLY A 110 -10.20 0.98 50.45
N LEU A 111 -11.04 0.06 50.94
CA LEU A 111 -10.51 -1.14 51.61
C LEU A 111 -11.42 -2.38 51.60
N PHE A 112 -12.71 -2.32 51.28
CA PHE A 112 -13.53 -3.54 51.23
C PHE A 112 -14.62 -3.44 50.17
N GLY A 113 -14.42 -4.10 49.03
CA GLY A 113 -15.42 -4.15 47.97
C GLY A 113 -14.94 -4.83 46.71
N GLY A 114 -14.80 -6.16 46.75
CA GLY A 114 -14.73 -6.95 45.53
C GLY A 114 -16.01 -6.77 44.72
N ARG A 115 -15.86 -6.34 43.47
CA ARG A 115 -16.94 -6.35 42.47
C ARG A 115 -16.31 -6.49 41.10
N GLY A 116 -16.87 -7.43 40.33
CA GLY A 116 -16.34 -7.94 39.07
C GLY A 116 -15.88 -6.83 38.12
N GLY A 117 -14.63 -6.98 37.66
CA GLY A 117 -14.12 -6.22 36.55
C GLY A 117 -14.98 -6.51 35.32
N ALA A 118 -15.84 -5.56 34.97
CA ALA A 118 -16.05 -5.31 33.56
C ALA A 118 -14.67 -4.89 33.05
N THR A 119 -13.96 -5.80 32.39
CA THR A 119 -12.82 -5.43 31.56
C THR A 119 -13.38 -4.50 30.51
N GLU A 120 -13.28 -3.19 30.75
CA GLU A 120 -13.50 -2.17 29.74
C GLU A 120 -12.54 -2.55 28.61
N VAL A 121 -13.11 -3.09 27.52
CA VAL A 121 -12.34 -3.42 26.33
C VAL A 121 -11.76 -2.08 25.90
N ALA A 122 -10.44 -1.92 26.04
CA ALA A 122 -9.76 -0.70 25.68
C ALA A 122 -10.21 -0.31 24.27
N ALA A 123 -10.71 0.92 24.13
CA ALA A 123 -11.17 1.41 22.85
C ALA A 123 -10.05 1.23 21.83
N VAL A 124 -10.36 0.66 20.66
CA VAL A 124 -9.37 0.57 19.58
C VAL A 124 -9.11 1.99 19.11
N THR A 125 -7.91 2.47 19.40
CA THR A 125 -7.43 3.79 19.01
C THR A 125 -6.39 3.61 17.92
N GLY A 126 -6.52 4.34 16.82
CA GLY A 126 -5.59 4.28 15.71
C GLY A 126 -6.26 4.75 14.43
N PRO A 127 -5.49 4.94 13.35
CA PRO A 127 -6.06 5.37 12.09
C PRO A 127 -7.03 4.35 11.47
N ASP A 128 -6.94 3.08 11.87
CA ASP A 128 -7.80 1.97 11.47
C ASP A 128 -8.92 1.64 12.48
N ALA A 129 -9.25 2.56 13.39
CA ALA A 129 -10.22 2.32 14.46
C ALA A 129 -11.63 1.97 13.94
N GLN A 130 -12.01 2.42 12.73
CA GLN A 130 -13.28 2.07 12.11
C GLN A 130 -13.40 0.55 11.87
N LEU A 131 -14.56 -0.02 12.18
CA LEU A 131 -14.93 -1.38 11.82
C LEU A 131 -15.96 -1.31 10.69
N LEU A 132 -15.64 -1.93 9.55
CA LEU A 132 -16.52 -1.98 8.38
C LEU A 132 -17.58 -3.06 8.54
N ALA A 133 -18.79 -2.74 8.08
CA ALA A 133 -19.83 -3.74 7.90
C ALA A 133 -19.49 -4.67 6.71
N PRO A 134 -20.06 -5.89 6.66
CA PRO A 134 -19.86 -6.79 5.52
C PRO A 134 -20.24 -6.14 4.19
N GLY A 135 -19.29 -6.12 3.25
CA GLY A 135 -19.47 -5.56 1.90
C GLY A 135 -19.28 -4.04 1.80
N GLU A 136 -19.04 -3.35 2.92
CA GLU A 136 -18.68 -1.94 2.91
C GLU A 136 -17.27 -1.75 2.35
N VAL A 137 -17.08 -0.64 1.64
CA VAL A 137 -15.79 -0.19 1.13
C VAL A 137 -15.42 1.12 1.77
N VAL A 138 -14.12 1.30 2.04
CA VAL A 138 -13.60 2.55 2.60
C VAL A 138 -13.12 3.47 1.47
N ASP A 139 -13.29 4.78 1.63
CA ASP A 139 -12.82 5.76 0.66
C ASP A 139 -11.28 5.80 0.59
N PHE A 140 -10.75 6.34 -0.51
CA PHE A 140 -9.32 6.58 -0.64
C PHE A 140 -8.81 7.50 0.48
N GLY A 141 -7.62 7.21 1.00
CA GLY A 141 -7.02 7.97 2.09
C GLY A 141 -7.58 7.64 3.47
N ALA A 142 -8.29 6.51 3.61
CA ALA A 142 -8.66 5.92 4.88
C ALA A 142 -8.34 4.42 4.89
N ILE A 143 -8.23 3.87 6.09
CA ILE A 143 -8.00 2.45 6.36
C ILE A 143 -8.93 2.02 7.48
N ALA A 144 -9.52 0.84 7.36
CA ALA A 144 -10.49 0.36 8.34
C ALA A 144 -10.39 -1.16 8.53
N ARG A 145 -10.77 -1.63 9.72
CA ARG A 145 -10.84 -3.06 10.02
C ARG A 145 -12.02 -3.70 9.30
N SER A 146 -11.76 -4.83 8.68
CA SER A 146 -12.72 -5.60 7.89
C SER A 146 -12.76 -7.04 8.39
N CYS A 147 -13.07 -7.21 9.68
CA CYS A 147 -12.93 -8.46 10.41
C CYS A 147 -13.78 -9.61 9.85
N ASP A 148 -14.95 -9.29 9.28
CA ASP A 148 -15.88 -10.28 8.74
C ASP A 148 -15.60 -10.64 7.27
N THR A 149 -14.52 -10.11 6.66
CA THR A 149 -14.15 -10.41 5.28
C THR A 149 -13.58 -11.83 5.17
N PRO A 150 -14.22 -12.74 4.42
CA PRO A 150 -13.68 -14.08 4.21
C PRO A 150 -12.33 -14.05 3.51
N THR A 151 -11.42 -14.97 3.84
CA THR A 151 -10.10 -15.05 3.19
C THR A 151 -10.19 -15.16 1.66
N ARG A 152 -11.22 -15.84 1.15
CA ARG A 152 -11.47 -15.99 -0.29
C ARG A 152 -11.83 -14.69 -1.03
N SER A 153 -12.25 -13.65 -0.31
CA SER A 153 -12.63 -12.36 -0.91
C SER A 153 -11.53 -11.30 -0.79
N LEU A 154 -10.38 -11.64 -0.21
CA LEU A 154 -9.25 -10.71 -0.13
C LEU A 154 -8.63 -10.42 -1.51
N GLY A 155 -8.82 -11.32 -2.48
CA GLY A 155 -8.21 -11.24 -3.80
C GLY A 155 -6.89 -12.00 -3.87
N THR A 156 -5.99 -11.53 -4.74
CA THR A 156 -4.68 -12.14 -4.99
C THR A 156 -3.64 -11.53 -4.06
N GLU A 157 -2.83 -12.36 -3.40
CA GLU A 157 -1.67 -11.87 -2.65
C GLU A 157 -0.62 -11.32 -3.64
N ILE A 158 -0.30 -10.03 -3.54
CA ILE A 158 0.64 -9.34 -4.45
C ILE A 158 1.96 -8.97 -3.78
N ALA A 159 2.01 -8.96 -2.44
CA ALA A 159 3.25 -8.74 -1.70
C ALA A 159 3.23 -9.37 -0.30
N ARG A 160 4.42 -9.65 0.23
CA ARG A 160 4.63 -10.11 1.60
C ARG A 160 5.94 -9.53 2.14
N THR A 161 5.85 -8.87 3.30
CA THR A 161 7.00 -8.28 4.01
C THR A 161 6.72 -8.27 5.51
N SER A 162 7.72 -8.55 6.35
CA SER A 162 7.64 -8.41 7.82
C SER A 162 6.39 -9.04 8.47
N GLY A 163 5.99 -10.22 7.99
CA GLY A 163 4.80 -10.94 8.49
C GLY A 163 3.46 -10.46 7.90
N PHE A 164 3.42 -9.32 7.23
CA PHE A 164 2.24 -8.79 6.56
C PHE A 164 2.09 -9.31 5.13
N ARG A 165 0.84 -9.37 4.68
CA ARG A 165 0.47 -9.77 3.32
C ARG A 165 -0.45 -8.72 2.72
N LEU A 166 -0.10 -8.24 1.52
CA LEU A 166 -0.91 -7.34 0.72
C LEU A 166 -1.70 -8.12 -0.31
N TYR A 167 -2.98 -7.84 -0.38
CA TYR A 167 -3.91 -8.42 -1.35
C TYR A 167 -4.53 -7.33 -2.21
N ASP A 168 -4.78 -7.72 -3.45
CA ASP A 168 -5.41 -6.90 -4.46
C ASP A 168 -6.58 -7.68 -5.06
N THR A 169 -7.76 -7.05 -5.04
CA THR A 169 -8.99 -7.67 -5.54
C THR A 169 -8.98 -7.85 -7.06
N ILE A 170 -8.25 -7.02 -7.81
CA ILE A 170 -8.16 -7.06 -9.29
C ILE A 170 -6.75 -6.60 -9.75
N PRO A 171 -5.69 -7.44 -9.63
CA PRO A 171 -4.29 -7.02 -9.88
C PRO A 171 -3.98 -6.41 -11.25
N ASN A 172 -4.77 -6.73 -12.27
CA ASN A 172 -4.58 -6.24 -13.64
C ASN A 172 -5.39 -4.98 -13.95
N SER A 173 -6.00 -4.35 -12.93
CA SER A 173 -6.77 -3.12 -13.08
C SER A 173 -5.92 -1.89 -12.78
N THR A 174 -6.22 -0.80 -13.47
CA THR A 174 -5.70 0.55 -13.19
C THR A 174 -6.70 1.42 -12.42
N ALA A 175 -7.94 0.94 -12.21
CA ALA A 175 -8.97 1.65 -11.48
C ALA A 175 -8.79 1.50 -9.95
N PRO A 176 -9.18 2.52 -9.16
CA PRO A 176 -9.23 2.40 -7.70
C PRO A 176 -10.16 1.28 -7.27
N ARG A 177 -9.73 0.48 -6.29
CA ARG A 177 -10.46 -0.69 -5.80
C ARG A 177 -10.05 -1.04 -4.37
N PRO A 178 -10.83 -1.89 -3.68
CA PRO A 178 -10.41 -2.42 -2.39
C PRO A 178 -9.13 -3.26 -2.49
N HIS A 179 -8.20 -2.93 -1.62
CA HIS A 179 -7.06 -3.75 -1.25
C HIS A 179 -7.22 -4.19 0.20
N TYR A 180 -6.53 -5.29 0.55
CA TYR A 180 -6.51 -5.78 1.91
C TYR A 180 -5.10 -6.03 2.39
N ILE A 181 -4.86 -5.75 3.67
CA ILE A 181 -3.64 -6.15 4.35
C ILE A 181 -3.97 -7.01 5.57
N THR A 182 -3.22 -8.09 5.75
CA THR A 182 -3.35 -9.02 6.89
C THR A 182 -2.01 -9.18 7.61
N GLY A 183 -2.04 -9.76 8.82
CA GLY A 183 -0.85 -9.91 9.68
C GLY A 183 -0.90 -9.06 10.96
N PHE A 184 -2.02 -8.38 11.21
CA PHE A 184 -2.24 -7.58 12.42
C PHE A 184 -2.49 -8.47 13.66
N ALA A 185 -2.19 -7.91 14.84
CA ALA A 185 -2.27 -8.64 16.11
C ALA A 185 -3.69 -9.11 16.48
N ASP A 186 -4.72 -8.42 15.99
CA ASP A 186 -6.13 -8.76 16.22
C ASP A 186 -6.70 -9.75 15.18
N ASN A 187 -5.87 -10.22 14.23
CA ASN A 187 -6.24 -11.11 13.12
C ASN A 187 -7.32 -10.58 12.17
N CYS A 188 -7.64 -9.28 12.22
CA CYS A 188 -8.56 -8.67 11.27
C CYS A 188 -7.81 -8.15 10.02
N PRO A 189 -8.30 -8.43 8.81
CA PRO A 189 -7.86 -7.70 7.62
C PRO A 189 -8.12 -6.19 7.79
N ARG A 190 -7.22 -5.36 7.27
CA ARG A 190 -7.50 -3.95 7.02
C ARG A 190 -7.85 -3.77 5.56
N GLN A 191 -8.94 -3.08 5.29
CA GLN A 191 -9.33 -2.66 3.96
C GLN A 191 -8.89 -1.21 3.73
N PHE A 192 -8.46 -0.92 2.51
CA PHE A 192 -8.21 0.43 2.02
C PHE A 192 -8.46 0.46 0.50
N THR A 193 -8.74 1.64 -0.06
CA THR A 193 -8.95 1.80 -1.51
C THR A 193 -7.70 2.36 -2.17
N ALA A 194 -7.29 1.78 -3.30
CA ALA A 194 -6.13 2.22 -4.08
C ALA A 194 -6.25 1.83 -5.55
N ALA A 195 -5.55 2.54 -6.43
CA ALA A 195 -5.22 2.02 -7.75
C ALA A 195 -3.96 1.14 -7.71
N VAL A 196 -2.97 1.54 -6.89
CA VAL A 196 -1.70 0.84 -6.66
C VAL A 196 -1.31 0.96 -5.19
N ALA A 197 -0.78 -0.12 -4.62
CA ALA A 197 -0.33 -0.19 -3.24
C ALA A 197 1.06 -0.83 -3.19
N VAL A 198 2.00 -0.20 -2.48
CA VAL A 198 3.41 -0.62 -2.45
C VAL A 198 3.90 -0.72 -1.02
N PHE A 199 4.50 -1.87 -0.69
CA PHE A 199 5.25 -2.04 0.56
C PHE A 199 6.66 -1.47 0.45
N SER A 200 7.11 -0.84 1.52
CA SER A 200 8.47 -0.34 1.71
C SER A 200 8.95 -0.66 3.12
N ASP A 201 10.25 -0.88 3.27
CA ASP A 201 10.87 -1.22 4.56
C ASP A 201 11.49 0.01 5.25
N ALA A 202 11.85 -0.16 6.53
CA ALA A 202 12.48 0.89 7.32
C ALA A 202 13.80 1.41 6.70
N GLY A 203 14.60 0.54 6.08
CA GLY A 203 15.85 0.94 5.44
C GLY A 203 15.61 1.80 4.21
N THR A 204 14.63 1.45 3.38
CA THR A 204 14.21 2.27 2.24
C THR A 204 13.70 3.63 2.70
N HIS A 205 12.88 3.67 3.75
CA HIS A 205 12.44 4.93 4.35
C HIS A 205 13.62 5.80 4.83
N GLU A 206 14.57 5.25 5.60
CA GLU A 206 15.73 6.01 6.07
C GLU A 206 16.63 6.48 4.92
N ALA A 207 16.83 5.63 3.92
CA ALA A 207 17.65 5.92 2.74
C ALA A 207 17.10 7.08 1.92
N VAL A 208 15.78 7.33 1.95
CA VAL A 208 15.15 8.51 1.34
C VAL A 208 15.12 9.68 2.32
N ARG A 209 14.65 9.46 3.57
CA ARG A 209 14.39 10.54 4.54
C ARG A 209 15.63 11.34 4.89
N TYR A 210 16.78 10.68 5.05
CA TYR A 210 18.04 11.32 5.47
C TYR A 210 18.96 11.71 4.32
N GLN A 211 18.48 11.69 3.08
CA GLN A 211 19.23 12.33 2.00
C GLN A 211 19.32 13.83 2.26
N GLU A 212 20.48 14.41 2.01
CA GLU A 212 20.72 15.85 2.22
C GLU A 212 19.69 16.72 1.47
N SER A 213 19.31 16.29 0.26
CA SER A 213 18.28 16.98 -0.55
C SER A 213 16.90 17.04 0.12
N ASN A 214 16.63 16.15 1.07
CA ASN A 214 15.35 16.04 1.78
C ASN A 214 15.38 16.68 3.17
N ALA A 215 16.51 17.30 3.56
CA ALA A 215 16.66 17.93 4.88
C ALA A 215 15.66 19.08 5.13
N GLN A 216 15.19 19.74 4.05
CA GLN A 216 14.22 20.84 4.12
C GLN A 216 12.76 20.37 4.05
N ILE A 217 12.52 19.09 3.74
CA ILE A 217 11.16 18.54 3.70
C ILE A 217 10.67 18.42 5.14
N ALA A 218 9.48 18.96 5.43
CA ALA A 218 8.85 18.86 6.74
C ALA A 218 8.55 17.39 7.10
N TYR A 219 8.67 17.04 8.38
CA TYR A 219 8.30 15.71 8.87
C TYR A 219 6.77 15.57 8.87
N SER A 220 6.27 14.51 8.24
CA SER A 220 4.85 14.14 8.28
C SER A 220 4.47 13.43 9.58
N ASP A 221 3.19 13.11 9.77
CA ASP A 221 2.72 12.33 10.92
C ASP A 221 3.33 10.92 10.92
N VAL A 222 3.47 10.29 9.74
CA VAL A 222 4.19 9.03 9.59
C VAL A 222 5.67 9.18 9.95
N ASP A 223 6.35 10.24 9.47
CA ASP A 223 7.75 10.45 9.80
C ASP A 223 7.94 10.62 11.32
N ASN A 224 7.12 11.46 11.96
CA ASN A 224 7.21 11.70 13.40
C ASN A 224 6.93 10.42 14.22
N ALA A 225 5.96 9.61 13.79
CA ALA A 225 5.68 8.33 14.43
C ALA A 225 6.85 7.35 14.27
N TYR A 226 7.44 7.27 13.08
CA TYR A 226 8.64 6.47 12.83
C TYR A 226 9.82 6.92 13.68
N GLU A 227 10.08 8.23 13.75
CA GLU A 227 11.15 8.81 14.57
C GLU A 227 10.99 8.44 16.04
N ALA A 228 9.76 8.49 16.57
CA ALA A 228 9.47 8.10 17.95
C ALA A 228 9.73 6.60 18.20
N ILE A 229 9.36 5.72 17.25
CA ILE A 229 9.65 4.28 17.34
C ILE A 229 11.16 4.03 17.26
N LYS A 230 11.81 4.59 16.24
CA LYS A 230 13.25 4.47 15.99
C LYS A 230 14.07 4.97 17.18
N ALA A 231 13.70 6.08 17.82
CA ALA A 231 14.39 6.56 19.01
C ALA A 231 14.35 5.54 20.16
N ARG A 232 13.23 4.82 20.34
CA ARG A 232 13.09 3.77 21.37
C ARG A 232 13.92 2.53 21.07
N VAL A 233 13.89 2.05 19.83
CA VAL A 233 14.56 0.81 19.39
C VAL A 233 16.06 1.04 19.19
N CYS A 234 16.40 2.05 18.39
CA CYS A 234 17.76 2.32 17.93
C CYS A 234 18.57 3.17 18.92
N ARG A 235 17.90 3.89 19.83
CA ARG A 235 18.54 4.81 20.79
C ARG A 235 19.30 5.95 20.13
N VAL A 236 18.81 6.43 18.99
CA VAL A 236 19.36 7.56 18.25
C VAL A 236 18.44 8.79 18.40
N PRO A 237 18.99 10.02 18.29
CA PRO A 237 18.17 11.23 18.23
C PRO A 237 17.28 11.29 16.99
N HIS A 238 16.31 12.19 17.02
CA HIS A 238 15.51 12.54 15.85
C HIS A 238 16.40 13.01 14.69
N GLY A 239 16.06 12.62 13.46
CA GLY A 239 16.79 13.00 12.24
C GLY A 239 18.10 12.23 11.99
N GLN A 240 18.39 11.19 12.78
CA GLN A 240 19.59 10.37 12.61
C GLN A 240 19.24 8.92 12.20
N PRO A 241 20.00 8.28 11.30
CA PRO A 241 19.73 6.91 10.91
C PRO A 241 19.88 5.92 12.07
N CYS A 242 19.12 4.82 12.03
CA CYS A 242 19.11 3.79 13.08
C CYS A 242 20.45 3.04 13.18
N GLY A 243 21.20 2.96 12.08
CA GLY A 243 22.51 2.29 12.03
C GLY A 243 22.39 0.77 12.22
N SER A 244 23.21 0.20 13.11
CA SER A 244 23.34 -1.26 13.26
C SER A 244 22.07 -1.97 13.75
N ARG A 245 21.11 -1.24 14.32
CA ARG A 245 19.83 -1.79 14.81
C ARG A 245 18.71 -1.74 13.77
N LEU A 246 18.98 -1.26 12.55
CA LEU A 246 17.97 -1.12 11.50
C LEU A 246 17.31 -2.46 11.17
N GLY A 247 18.09 -3.55 11.16
CA GLY A 247 17.55 -4.90 10.95
C GLY A 247 16.62 -5.39 12.07
N GLN A 248 16.78 -4.87 13.30
CA GLN A 248 15.83 -5.15 14.40
C GLN A 248 14.56 -4.32 14.24
N LEU A 249 14.70 -3.02 13.94
CA LEU A 249 13.56 -2.14 13.71
C LEU A 249 12.69 -2.62 12.54
N GLY A 250 13.32 -3.04 11.44
CA GLY A 250 12.63 -3.49 10.22
C GLY A 250 11.87 -4.81 10.34
N GLN A 251 12.11 -5.63 11.36
CA GLN A 251 11.37 -6.88 11.58
C GLN A 251 9.89 -6.62 11.87
N ASP A 252 9.62 -5.54 12.59
CA ASP A 252 8.27 -5.19 13.05
C ASP A 252 7.73 -3.93 12.39
N THR A 253 8.48 -3.29 11.50
CA THR A 253 8.11 -2.03 10.83
C THR A 253 7.86 -2.24 9.35
N LEU A 254 6.75 -1.71 8.86
CA LEU A 254 6.36 -1.71 7.45
C LEU A 254 5.77 -0.36 7.08
N PHE A 255 6.18 0.17 5.93
CA PHE A 255 5.52 1.30 5.28
C PHE A 255 4.66 0.80 4.13
N LEU A 256 3.45 1.33 4.01
CA LEU A 256 2.55 1.10 2.90
C LEU A 256 2.24 2.45 2.27
N THR A 257 2.63 2.61 1.00
CA THR A 257 2.25 3.77 0.18
C THR A 257 1.10 3.38 -0.74
N VAL A 258 0.04 4.19 -0.72
CA VAL A 258 -1.23 3.95 -1.40
C VAL A 258 -1.49 5.08 -2.39
N TYR A 259 -1.58 4.75 -3.67
CA TYR A 259 -1.81 5.73 -4.75
C TYR A 259 -3.27 5.73 -5.19
N GLU A 260 -3.85 6.93 -5.32
CA GLU A 260 -5.24 7.09 -5.76
C GLU A 260 -5.44 6.60 -7.20
N ARG A 261 -4.49 6.91 -8.09
CA ARG A 261 -4.62 6.68 -9.53
C ARG A 261 -3.34 6.09 -10.12
N PHE A 262 -3.50 5.42 -11.26
CA PHE A 262 -2.39 4.88 -12.04
C PHE A 262 -1.82 5.96 -12.99
N GLY A 263 -0.49 6.06 -13.09
CA GLY A 263 0.21 6.89 -14.07
C GLY A 263 0.33 8.39 -13.75
N GLY A 264 -0.30 8.89 -12.68
CA GLY A 264 -0.14 10.25 -12.19
C GLY A 264 -0.29 10.31 -10.66
N ASN A 265 0.72 10.83 -9.97
CA ASN A 265 0.87 10.67 -8.52
C ASN A 265 0.51 11.96 -7.76
N THR A 266 -0.56 12.66 -8.14
CA THR A 266 -0.93 13.94 -7.51
C THR A 266 -1.52 13.76 -6.10
N SER A 267 -1.93 12.55 -5.73
CA SER A 267 -2.27 12.23 -4.35
C SER A 267 -1.92 10.79 -3.99
N TRP A 268 -1.30 10.63 -2.82
CA TRP A 268 -1.01 9.34 -2.22
C TRP A 268 -1.14 9.43 -0.71
N SER A 269 -1.29 8.29 -0.05
CA SER A 269 -1.27 8.19 1.41
C SER A 269 -0.14 7.27 1.85
N ASP A 270 0.58 7.67 2.88
CA ASP A 270 1.58 6.83 3.54
C ASP A 270 0.98 6.30 4.84
N ILE A 271 1.20 5.00 5.10
CA ILE A 271 0.69 4.30 6.28
C ILE A 271 1.86 3.60 6.94
N LEU A 272 2.06 3.87 8.24
CA LEU A 272 3.06 3.20 9.06
C LEU A 272 2.42 2.11 9.89
N ILE A 273 2.97 0.91 9.75
CA ILE A 273 2.59 -0.25 10.52
C ILE A 273 3.78 -0.64 11.38
N TYR A 274 3.53 -0.79 12.69
CA TYR A 274 4.53 -1.22 13.65
C TYR A 274 3.90 -2.20 14.65
N ASP A 275 4.57 -3.31 14.92
CA ASP A 275 4.16 -4.29 15.95
C ASP A 275 2.70 -4.76 15.77
N GLY A 276 2.32 -5.06 14.52
CA GLY A 276 0.98 -5.55 14.20
C GLY A 276 -0.14 -4.51 14.32
N GLN A 277 0.17 -3.21 14.33
CA GLN A 277 -0.80 -2.10 14.44
C GLN A 277 -0.55 -1.01 13.40
N VAL A 278 -1.62 -0.35 12.94
CA VAL A 278 -1.49 0.90 12.17
C VAL A 278 -1.23 2.02 13.17
N VAL A 279 -0.03 2.60 13.15
CA VAL A 279 0.38 3.59 14.16
C VAL A 279 0.24 5.03 13.70
N ALA A 280 0.34 5.28 12.39
CA ALA A 280 0.19 6.59 11.79
C ALA A 280 -0.19 6.47 10.32
N MET A 281 -0.84 7.50 9.81
CA MET A 281 -1.07 7.68 8.39
C MET A 281 -1.07 9.18 8.07
N ASP A 282 -0.68 9.51 6.85
CA ASP A 282 -0.86 10.86 6.32
C ASP A 282 -1.20 10.81 4.83
N ARG A 283 -1.81 11.89 4.36
CA ARG A 283 -2.15 12.06 2.95
C ARG A 283 -1.33 13.21 2.38
N LYS A 284 -0.74 12.96 1.21
CA LYS A 284 0.07 13.90 0.47
C LYS A 284 -0.64 14.27 -0.82
N GLU A 285 -0.48 15.53 -1.20
CA GLU A 285 -0.95 16.11 -2.45
C GLU A 285 0.27 16.74 -3.13
N GLY A 286 0.42 16.48 -4.43
CA GLY A 286 1.54 16.91 -5.27
C GLY A 286 1.23 18.15 -6.10
#